data_AF-A0A0A8EA20-F1
#
_entry.id   AF-A0A0A8EA20-F1
#
_cell.length_a   1.000
_cell.length_b   1.000
_cell.length_c   1.000
_cell.angle_alpha   90.00
_cell.angle_beta   90.00
_cell.angle_gamma   90.00
#
_symmetry.space_group_name_H-M   'P 1'
#
loop_
_entity.id
_entity.type
_entity.pdbx_description
1 polymer ?
#
loop_
_entity_poly.entity_id
_entity_poly.type
_entity_poly.pdbx_seq_one_letter_code
_entity_poly.pdbx_strand_id
1 'polypeptide(L)'
;MPISRWSCPELACEAIACQIVTAVSPSTVRRWLTEAVLKPWQHRSWIFLTDSDFRAKAARVLDLCARTWQGLPLGEDEYVISADEKTSVQ
;
A
#
# COMPACT_ATOMS: atom_id res chain seq x y z
N MET A 1 -10.72 2.96 2.46
CA MET A 1 -11.23 4.16 1.73
C MET A 1 -10.02 5.03 1.33
N PRO A 2 -10.01 5.71 0.17
CA PRO A 2 -8.86 6.53 -0.24
C PRO A 2 -8.71 7.77 0.66
N ILE A 3 -7.47 8.08 1.06
CA ILE A 3 -7.10 9.23 1.91
C ILE A 3 -7.54 10.57 1.29
N SER A 4 -7.66 10.65 -0.04
CA SER A 4 -8.13 11.86 -0.74
C SER A 4 -9.55 12.30 -0.39
N ARG A 5 -10.35 11.42 0.22
CA ARG A 5 -11.72 11.73 0.68
C ARG A 5 -11.79 12.21 2.12
N TRP A 6 -10.67 12.20 2.85
CA TRP A 6 -10.63 12.46 4.27
C TRP A 6 -10.01 13.82 4.53
N SER A 7 -10.68 14.62 5.34
CA SER A 7 -10.12 15.87 5.84
C SER A 7 -9.04 15.59 6.90
N CYS A 8 -8.13 16.55 7.12
CA CYS A 8 -7.11 16.44 8.17
C CYS A 8 -7.66 16.13 9.58
N PRO A 9 -8.80 16.70 10.03
CA PRO A 9 -9.38 16.31 11.31
C PRO A 9 -9.93 14.89 11.32
N GLU A 10 -10.55 14.41 10.23
CA GLU A 10 -11.02 13.02 10.15
C GLU A 10 -9.85 12.03 10.20
N LEU A 11 -8.74 12.34 9.51
CA LEU A 11 -7.51 11.55 9.57
C LEU A 11 -6.88 11.55 10.96
N ALA A 12 -6.91 12.67 11.68
CA ALA A 12 -6.42 12.75 13.05
C ALA A 12 -7.25 11.87 13.99
N CYS A 13 -8.58 11.94 13.89
CA CYS A 13 -9.48 11.08 14.67
C CYS A 13 -9.25 9.60 14.39
N GLU A 14 -9.08 9.23 13.12
CA GLU A 14 -8.84 7.84 12.73
C GLU A 14 -7.49 7.33 13.18
N ALA A 15 -6.44 8.13 13.08
CA ALA A 15 -5.12 7.74 13.55
C ALA A 15 -5.11 7.44 15.06
N ILE A 16 -5.95 8.14 15.83
CA ILE A 16 -6.18 7.86 17.26
C ILE A 16 -7.05 6.61 17.42
N ALA A 17 -8.14 6.48 16.67
CA ALA A 17 -9.05 5.33 16.74
C ALA A 17 -8.34 4.00 16.39
N CYS A 18 -7.43 4.03 15.41
CA CYS A 18 -6.58 2.90 15.04
C CYS A 18 -5.35 2.74 15.94
N GLN A 19 -5.18 3.59 16.97
CA GLN A 19 -4.04 3.57 17.90
C GLN A 19 -2.66 3.70 17.25
N ILE A 20 -2.59 4.35 16.09
CA ILE A 20 -1.31 4.66 15.41
C ILE A 20 -0.55 5.72 16.19
N VAL A 21 -1.26 6.68 16.78
CA VAL A 21 -0.74 7.74 17.63
C VAL A 21 -1.68 7.96 18.82
N THR A 22 -1.12 8.38 19.96
CA THR A 22 -1.93 8.65 21.17
C THR A 22 -2.70 9.97 21.07
N ALA A 23 -2.13 10.97 20.39
CA ALA A 23 -2.77 12.24 20.09
C ALA A 23 -2.05 12.91 18.90
N VAL A 24 -2.81 13.57 18.03
CA VAL A 24 -2.25 14.36 16.92
C VAL A 24 -3.20 15.50 16.55
N SER A 25 -2.65 16.68 16.26
CA SER A 25 -3.45 17.80 15.76
C SER A 25 -3.70 17.69 14.26
N PRO A 26 -4.83 18.20 13.74
CA PRO A 26 -5.08 18.27 12.30
C PRO A 26 -3.99 19.06 11.53
N SER A 27 -3.38 20.07 12.16
CA SER A 27 -2.28 20.84 11.56
C SER A 27 -1.00 20.00 11.39
N THR A 28 -0.73 19.10 12.33
CA THR A 28 0.41 18.17 12.25
C THR A 28 0.18 17.15 11.14
N VAL A 29 -1.03 16.60 11.03
CA VAL A 29 -1.42 15.72 9.91
C VAL A 29 -1.22 16.42 8.57
N ARG A 30 -1.68 17.68 8.45
CA ARG A 30 -1.49 18.46 7.22
C ARG A 30 0.00 18.64 6.87
N ARG A 31 0.85 18.93 7.86
CA ARG A 31 2.30 19.08 7.65
C ARG A 31 2.90 17.78 7.12
N TRP A 32 2.62 16.64 7.76
CA TRP A 32 3.10 15.33 7.31
C TRP A 32 2.69 15.00 5.87
N LEU A 33 1.41 15.22 5.52
CA LEU A 33 0.93 14.99 4.15
C LEU A 33 1.56 15.96 3.14
N THR A 34 1.95 17.16 3.57
CA THR A 34 2.62 18.13 2.70
C THR A 34 4.08 17.72 2.43
N GLU A 35 4.77 17.21 3.44
CA GLU A 35 6.18 16.79 3.40
C GLU A 35 6.39 15.38 2.81
N ALA A 36 5.34 14.55 2.75
CA ALA A 36 5.44 13.21 2.19
C ALA A 36 5.95 13.23 0.74
N VAL A 37 7.04 12.49 0.47
CA VAL A 37 7.64 12.35 -0.86
C VAL A 37 6.66 11.71 -1.84
N LEU A 38 5.99 10.65 -1.40
CA LEU A 38 4.96 9.97 -2.17
C LEU A 38 3.58 10.45 -1.74
N LYS A 39 2.81 11.01 -2.69
CA LYS A 39 1.45 11.54 -2.46
C LYS A 39 0.40 10.76 -3.28
N PRO A 40 0.22 9.46 -3.02
CA PRO A 40 -0.70 8.61 -3.78
C PRO A 40 -2.18 9.06 -3.68
N TRP A 41 -2.53 9.92 -2.73
CA TRP A 41 -3.85 10.55 -2.64
C TRP A 41 -4.02 11.77 -3.55
N GLN A 42 -2.93 12.39 -4.02
CA GLN A 42 -2.98 13.52 -4.97
C GLN A 42 -2.93 13.04 -6.42
N HIS A 43 -2.27 11.90 -6.67
CA HIS A 43 -2.14 11.32 -8.00
C HIS A 43 -2.97 10.05 -8.10
N ARG A 44 -3.79 9.95 -9.15
CA ARG A 44 -4.57 8.75 -9.47
C ARG A 44 -3.62 7.67 -10.02
N SER A 45 -2.81 7.11 -9.11
CA SER A 45 -1.72 6.18 -9.40
C SER A 45 -2.23 4.77 -9.72
N TRP A 46 -3.48 4.49 -9.36
CA TRP A 46 -4.10 3.21 -9.61
C TRP A 46 -4.74 3.22 -11.00
N ILE A 47 -4.07 2.59 -11.96
CA ILE A 47 -4.68 2.21 -13.22
C ILE A 47 -5.85 1.30 -12.88
N PHE A 48 -7.05 1.68 -13.32
CA PHE A 48 -8.23 0.84 -13.14
C PHE A 48 -7.96 -0.50 -13.84
N LEU A 49 -8.04 -1.59 -13.08
CA LEU A 49 -7.69 -2.91 -13.57
C LEU A 49 -8.86 -3.44 -14.42
N THR A 50 -8.69 -3.38 -15.74
CA THR A 50 -9.70 -3.83 -16.72
C THR A 50 -9.61 -5.32 -17.05
N ASP A 51 -8.54 -6.00 -16.60
CA ASP A 51 -8.33 -7.43 -16.84
C ASP A 51 -9.21 -8.27 -15.90
N SER A 52 -10.14 -9.05 -16.46
CA SER A 52 -11.03 -9.95 -15.72
C SER A 52 -10.26 -11.00 -14.92
N ASP A 53 -9.07 -11.39 -15.37
CA ASP A 53 -8.23 -12.40 -14.72
C ASP A 53 -7.23 -11.79 -13.73
N PHE A 54 -7.25 -10.47 -13.53
CA PHE A 54 -6.28 -9.78 -12.67
C PHE A 54 -6.18 -10.42 -11.29
N ARG A 55 -7.33 -10.73 -10.66
CA ARG A 55 -7.34 -11.33 -9.32
C ARG A 55 -6.59 -12.65 -9.29
N ALA A 56 -6.80 -13.51 -10.28
CA ALA A 56 -6.16 -14.82 -10.35
C ALA A 56 -4.65 -14.68 -10.59
N LYS A 57 -4.24 -13.76 -11.48
CA LYS A 57 -2.82 -13.47 -11.75
C LYS A 57 -2.13 -12.86 -10.53
N ALA A 58 -2.76 -11.89 -9.88
CA ALA A 58 -2.24 -11.23 -8.68
C ALA A 58 -2.12 -12.19 -7.50
N ALA A 59 -3.11 -13.06 -7.28
CA ALA A 59 -3.06 -14.07 -6.22
C ALA A 59 -1.81 -14.94 -6.33
N ARG A 60 -1.46 -15.41 -7.55
CA ARG A 60 -0.24 -16.21 -7.77
C ARG A 60 1.04 -15.48 -7.40
N VAL A 61 1.13 -14.18 -7.69
CA VAL A 61 2.29 -13.37 -7.31
C VAL A 61 2.35 -13.16 -5.79
N LEU A 62 1.19 -12.90 -5.16
CA LEU A 62 1.09 -12.76 -3.71
C LEU A 62 1.45 -14.05 -2.98
N ASP A 63 1.02 -15.20 -3.47
CA ASP A 63 1.37 -16.52 -2.92
C ASP A 63 2.89 -16.73 -2.97
N LEU A 64 3.54 -16.40 -4.11
CA LEU A 64 4.99 -16.48 -4.24
C LEU A 64 5.70 -15.54 -3.25
N CYS A 65 5.24 -14.31 -3.08
CA CYS A 65 5.76 -13.40 -2.05
C CYS A 65 5.59 -13.95 -0.62
N ALA A 66 4.52 -14.71 -0.38
CA ALA A 66 4.27 -15.42 0.87
C ALA A 66 5.01 -16.77 0.98
N ARG A 67 5.93 -17.07 0.06
CA ARG A 67 6.66 -18.35 -0.06
C ARG A 67 5.73 -19.56 -0.17
N THR A 68 4.66 -19.42 -0.95
CA THR A 68 3.70 -20.49 -1.26
C THR A 68 3.54 -20.63 -2.77
N TRP A 69 3.50 -21.86 -3.28
CA TRP A 69 3.24 -22.16 -4.68
C TRP A 69 2.18 -23.26 -4.79
N GLN A 70 1.09 -22.95 -5.49
CA GLN A 70 -0.06 -23.87 -5.65
C GLN A 70 -0.60 -24.42 -4.31
N GLY A 71 -0.56 -23.61 -3.26
CA GLY A 71 -1.00 -23.98 -1.91
C GLY A 71 0.01 -24.77 -1.08
N LEU A 72 1.23 -25.00 -1.59
CA LEU A 72 2.31 -25.66 -0.86
C LEU A 72 3.40 -24.65 -0.45
N PRO A 73 3.97 -24.77 0.77
CA PRO A 73 5.09 -23.94 1.17
C PRO A 73 6.31 -24.27 0.31
N LEU A 74 7.09 -23.25 -0.04
CA LEU A 74 8.37 -23.43 -0.72
C LEU A 74 9.38 -24.12 0.20
N GLY A 75 10.20 -25.00 -0.38
CA GLY A 75 11.31 -25.66 0.29
C GLY A 75 12.44 -24.70 0.68
N GLU A 76 13.39 -25.19 1.49
CA GLU A 76 14.54 -24.40 1.95
C GLU A 76 15.47 -23.97 0.78
N ASP A 77 15.54 -24.79 -0.27
CA ASP A 77 16.33 -24.55 -1.49
C ASP A 77 15.52 -23.91 -2.63
N GLU A 78 14.28 -23.48 -2.36
CA GLU A 78 13.42 -22.81 -3.34
C GLU A 78 13.36 -21.29 -3.08
N TYR A 79 13.69 -20.53 -4.11
CA TYR A 79 13.88 -19.09 -4.03
C TYR A 79 12.91 -18.36 -4.96
N VAL A 80 12.35 -17.25 -4.46
CA VAL A 80 11.56 -16.31 -5.27
C VAL A 80 12.44 -15.11 -5.57
N ILE A 81 12.71 -14.89 -6.85
CA ILE A 81 13.47 -13.74 -7.33
C ILE A 81 12.46 -12.77 -7.95
N SER A 82 12.36 -11.58 -7.38
CA SER A 82 11.56 -10.49 -7.94
C SER A 82 12.50 -9.46 -8.56
N ALA A 83 12.38 -9.26 -9.87
CA ALA A 83 13.00 -8.15 -10.57
C ALA A 83 11.91 -7.11 -10.86
N ASP A 84 11.47 -6.42 -9.80
CA ASP A 84 10.68 -5.21 -9.99
C ASP A 84 11.63 -4.09 -10.41
N GLU A 85 11.33 -3.42 -11.52
CA GLU A 85 12.05 -2.20 -11.87
C GLU A 85 11.69 -1.16 -10.82
N LYS A 86 12.61 -0.95 -9.88
CA LYS A 86 12.55 0.16 -8.94
C LYS A 86 12.70 1.44 -9.77
N THR A 87 11.62 1.90 -10.38
CA THR A 87 11.55 3.21 -11.00
C THR A 87 11.86 4.19 -9.87
N SER A 88 13.10 4.66 -9.87
CA SER A 88 13.62 5.64 -8.93
C SER A 88 12.82 6.92 -9.14
N VAL A 89 11.69 7.04 -8.44
CA VAL A 89 11.04 8.32 -8.24
C VAL A 89 11.92 9.07 -7.25
N GLN A 90 12.92 9.77 -7.79
CA GLN A 90 13.67 10.82 -7.11
C GLN A 90 12.85 12.11 -7.06
#